data_AF-A0A087CYY1-F1
#
_entry.id   AF-A0A087CYY1-F1
#
_cell.length_a   1.000
_cell.length_b   1.000
_cell.length_c   1.000
_cell.angle_alpha   90.00
_cell.angle_beta   90.00
_cell.angle_gamma   90.00
#
_symmetry.space_group_name_H-M   'P 1'
#
loop_
_entity.id
_entity.type
_entity.pdbx_description
1 polymer ?
#
loop_
_entity_poly.entity_id
_entity_poly.type
_entity_poly.pdbx_seq_one_letter_code
_entity_poly.pdbx_strand_id
1 'polypeptide(L)'
;MGLPSRFVYIDGEDPVILPSAHRESKHGEPPIADSDILHVYRHGIEVAVNDRRIPPTHVLVGTGASGAVLYEIGVIERQWIPGMDEHVIVHAMRARLSYEMKWLLLQYHEGDGHEI
;
A
#
# COMPACT_ATOMS: atom_id res chain seq x y z
N MET A 1 -0.91 1.13 19.90
CA MET A 1 -1.34 2.39 19.23
C MET A 1 -1.03 2.22 17.76
N GLY A 2 -2.04 2.20 16.89
CA GLY A 2 -1.86 1.94 15.46
C GLY A 2 -0.96 3.00 14.84
N LEU A 3 0.09 2.57 14.14
CA LEU A 3 0.84 3.48 13.30
C LEU A 3 -0.16 4.10 12.31
N PRO A 4 -0.31 5.43 12.24
CA PRO A 4 -1.05 6.01 11.15
C PRO A 4 -0.30 5.61 9.88
N SER A 5 -0.94 4.86 8.98
CA SER A 5 -0.56 4.97 7.58
C SER A 5 -0.49 6.47 7.31
N ARG A 6 0.69 6.97 6.97
CA ARG A 6 0.92 8.41 6.81
C ARG A 6 0.00 9.03 5.75
N PHE A 7 -0.58 8.16 4.92
CA PHE A 7 -1.80 8.39 4.18
C PHE A 7 -3.00 8.42 5.12
N VAL A 8 -3.22 9.61 5.66
CA VAL A 8 -4.52 10.00 6.19
C VAL A 8 -5.54 9.72 5.08
N TYR A 9 -6.61 9.03 5.42
CA TYR A 9 -7.78 8.89 4.56
C TYR A 9 -8.28 10.31 4.26
N ILE A 10 -7.92 10.85 3.08
CA ILE A 10 -8.37 12.17 2.65
C ILE A 10 -9.86 12.02 2.30
N ASP A 11 -10.72 12.50 3.20
CA ASP A 11 -12.13 12.81 2.95
C ASP A 11 -13.05 11.72 2.37
N GLY A 12 -12.78 10.43 2.59
CA GLY A 12 -13.72 9.40 2.12
C GLY A 12 -13.61 9.05 0.64
N GLU A 13 -12.61 9.59 -0.06
CA GLU A 13 -12.40 9.29 -1.47
C GLU A 13 -11.43 8.12 -1.64
N ASP A 14 -11.85 7.15 -2.46
CA ASP A 14 -10.97 6.05 -2.86
C ASP A 14 -9.84 6.59 -3.75
N PRO A 15 -8.59 6.10 -3.58
CA PRO A 15 -7.46 6.57 -4.36
C PRO A 15 -7.65 6.21 -5.83
N VAL A 16 -7.06 7.02 -6.72
CA VAL A 16 -7.07 6.71 -8.15
C VAL A 16 -6.16 5.53 -8.42
N ILE A 17 -6.71 4.43 -8.93
CA ILE A 17 -5.93 3.27 -9.36
C ILE A 17 -5.58 3.43 -10.84
N LEU A 18 -4.30 3.59 -11.15
CA LEU A 18 -3.88 3.68 -12.55
C LEU A 18 -4.00 2.30 -13.22
N PRO A 19 -4.31 2.23 -14.53
CA PRO A 19 -4.25 0.97 -15.28
C PRO A 19 -2.87 0.29 -15.21
N SER A 20 -1.80 1.08 -15.03
CA SER A 20 -0.44 0.57 -14.81
C SER A 20 -0.26 -0.14 -13.46
N ALA A 21 -1.16 0.06 -12.51
CA ALA A 21 -1.11 -0.59 -11.21
C ALA A 21 -1.27 -2.11 -11.34
N HIS A 22 -2.13 -2.54 -12.26
CA HIS A 22 -2.46 -3.95 -12.52
C HIS A 22 -1.41 -4.68 -13.37
N ARG A 23 -0.32 -4.02 -13.75
CA ARG A 23 0.53 -4.42 -14.88
C ARG A 23 1.46 -5.60 -14.57
N GLU A 24 1.56 -6.07 -13.32
CA GLU A 24 2.20 -7.36 -13.04
C GLU A 24 1.30 -8.53 -13.47
N SER A 25 1.06 -8.66 -14.77
CA SER A 25 0.77 -9.97 -15.39
C SER A 25 2.10 -10.70 -15.57
N LYS A 26 2.80 -11.02 -14.47
CA LYS A 26 3.92 -11.97 -14.54
C LYS A 26 3.32 -13.37 -14.71
N HIS A 27 3.86 -14.14 -15.66
CA HIS A 27 3.55 -15.57 -15.83
C HIS A 27 2.07 -15.93 -16.05
N GLY A 28 1.29 -15.05 -16.68
CA GLY A 28 -0.12 -15.34 -16.98
C GLY A 28 -1.06 -15.30 -15.76
N GLU A 29 -0.58 -14.77 -14.63
CA GLU A 29 -1.44 -14.51 -13.47
C GLU A 29 -2.50 -13.46 -13.82
N PRO A 30 -3.74 -13.62 -13.32
CA PRO A 30 -4.76 -12.61 -13.48
C PRO A 30 -4.33 -11.30 -12.82
N PRO A 31 -4.74 -10.15 -13.36
CA PRO A 31 -4.51 -8.86 -12.72
C PRO A 31 -5.05 -8.86 -11.28
N ILE A 32 -4.36 -8.17 -10.38
CA ILE A 32 -4.82 -8.00 -9.00
C ILE A 32 -6.11 -7.17 -9.04
N ALA A 33 -7.14 -7.64 -8.32
CA ALA A 33 -8.42 -6.98 -8.24
C ALA A 33 -8.34 -5.68 -7.44
N ASP A 34 -9.10 -4.66 -7.87
CA ASP A 34 -9.20 -3.37 -7.22
C ASP A 34 -9.58 -3.51 -5.74
N SER A 35 -10.45 -4.47 -5.39
CA SER A 35 -10.84 -4.75 -4.02
C SER A 35 -9.66 -5.13 -3.13
N ASP A 36 -8.70 -5.90 -3.65
CA ASP A 36 -7.50 -6.28 -2.90
C ASP A 36 -6.54 -5.09 -2.78
N ILE A 37 -6.38 -4.31 -3.84
CA ILE A 37 -5.56 -3.09 -3.85
C ILE A 37 -6.11 -2.09 -2.82
N LEU A 38 -7.41 -1.84 -2.82
CA LEU A 38 -8.08 -0.92 -1.89
C LEU A 38 -8.04 -1.44 -0.45
N HIS A 39 -8.13 -2.76 -0.26
CA HIS A 39 -7.96 -3.34 1.07
C HIS A 39 -6.56 -3.08 1.63
N VAL A 40 -5.52 -3.27 0.82
CA VAL A 40 -4.13 -2.97 1.20
C VAL A 40 -3.94 -1.48 1.44
N TYR A 41 -4.55 -0.62 0.63
CA TYR A 41 -4.49 0.82 0.85
C TYR A 41 -5.09 1.24 2.20
N ARG A 42 -6.21 0.63 2.59
CA ARG A 42 -6.91 0.95 3.85
C ARG A 42 -6.28 0.33 5.09
N HIS A 43 -5.64 -0.83 4.97
CA HIS A 43 -5.22 -1.65 6.11
C HIS A 43 -3.74 -2.06 6.10
N GLY A 44 -3.01 -1.71 5.04
CA GLY A 44 -1.61 -2.04 4.88
C GLY A 44 -0.69 -1.16 5.74
N ILE A 45 0.52 -1.65 5.96
CA ILE A 45 1.58 -0.98 6.70
C ILE A 45 2.57 -0.40 5.71
N GLU A 46 2.99 0.85 5.90
CA GLU A 46 4.08 1.45 5.12
C GLU A 46 5.42 0.83 5.51
N VAL A 47 6.03 0.08 4.59
CA VAL A 47 7.30 -0.63 4.84
C VAL A 47 8.52 0.06 4.22
N ALA A 48 8.29 1.00 3.31
CA ALA A 48 9.33 1.76 2.64
C ALA A 48 8.78 3.03 1.99
N VAL A 49 9.66 4.01 1.80
CA VAL A 49 9.43 5.18 0.96
C VAL A 49 10.58 5.30 -0.02
N ASN A 50 10.26 5.44 -1.31
CA ASN A 50 11.22 5.72 -2.37
C ASN A 50 11.24 7.23 -2.64
N ASP A 51 12.14 7.91 -1.93
CA ASP A 51 12.40 9.35 -1.99
C ASP A 51 13.17 9.79 -3.24
N ARG A 52 13.71 8.84 -4.03
CA ARG A 52 14.41 9.12 -5.29
C ARG A 52 13.44 9.45 -6.43
N ARG A 53 12.14 9.27 -6.24
CA ARG A 53 11.09 9.63 -7.20
C ARG A 53 10.43 10.94 -6.80
N ILE A 54 9.95 11.69 -7.78
CA ILE A 54 9.20 12.93 -7.57
C ILE A 54 7.84 12.78 -8.27
N PRO A 55 6.73 12.69 -7.53
CA PRO A 55 6.64 12.61 -6.06
C PRO A 55 7.23 11.29 -5.49
N PRO A 56 7.61 11.26 -4.19
CA PRO A 56 8.04 10.04 -3.53
C PRO A 56 7.00 8.92 -3.67
N THR A 57 7.46 7.68 -3.80
CA THR A 57 6.56 6.51 -3.83
C THR A 57 6.61 5.78 -2.51
N HIS A 58 5.50 5.77 -1.81
CA HIS A 58 5.36 5.04 -0.56
C HIS A 58 4.88 3.63 -0.86
N VAL A 59 5.44 2.66 -0.15
CA VAL A 59 5.15 1.25 -0.35
C VAL A 59 4.38 0.74 0.84
N LEU A 60 3.12 0.40 0.61
CA LEU A 60 2.24 -0.24 1.58
C LEU A 60 2.22 -1.75 1.33
N VAL A 61 2.23 -2.53 2.40
CA VAL A 61 2.12 -3.99 2.35
C VAL A 61 1.00 -4.45 3.26
N GLY A 62 0.17 -5.35 2.77
CA GLY A 62 -0.96 -5.89 3.52
C GLY A 62 -1.61 -7.05 2.80
N THR A 63 -2.55 -7.69 3.46
CA THR A 63 -3.33 -8.76 2.82
C THR A 63 -4.34 -8.17 1.86
N GLY A 64 -4.70 -8.93 0.82
CA GLY A 64 -5.91 -8.66 0.05
C GLY A 64 -7.18 -8.82 0.90
N ALA A 65 -8.34 -8.55 0.30
CA ALA A 65 -9.64 -8.58 0.98
C ALA A 65 -9.99 -9.97 1.52
N SER A 66 -9.46 -11.04 0.92
CA SER A 66 -9.62 -12.41 1.41
C SER A 66 -8.75 -12.77 2.61
N GLY A 67 -7.71 -11.98 2.91
CA GLY A 67 -6.69 -12.32 3.91
C GLY A 67 -5.64 -13.33 3.46
N ALA A 68 -5.78 -13.96 2.28
CA ALA A 68 -4.98 -15.14 1.90
C ALA A 68 -3.63 -14.80 1.24
N VAL A 69 -3.53 -13.64 0.60
CA VAL A 69 -2.35 -13.23 -0.19
C VAL A 69 -1.86 -11.89 0.30
N LEU A 70 -0.54 -11.77 0.49
CA LEU A 70 0.11 -10.50 0.80
C LEU A 70 0.48 -9.78 -0.50
N TYR A 71 0.10 -8.51 -0.57
CA TYR A 71 0.36 -7.63 -1.69
C TYR A 71 1.20 -6.44 -1.24
N GLU A 72 2.01 -5.92 -2.16
CA GLU A 72 2.64 -4.61 -2.06
C GLU A 72 1.97 -3.66 -3.07
N ILE A 73 1.67 -2.44 -2.64
CA ILE A 73 1.19 -1.36 -3.51
C ILE A 73 2.08 -0.13 -3.37
N GLY A 74 2.23 0.60 -4.46
CA GLY A 74 2.90 1.88 -4.48
C GLY A 74 1.90 3.01 -4.58
N VAL A 75 1.98 3.92 -3.61
CA VAL A 75 1.13 5.11 -3.54
C VAL A 75 2.01 6.33 -3.71
N ILE A 76 1.56 7.26 -4.55
CA ILE A 76 2.10 8.61 -4.62
C ILE A 76 1.04 9.61 -4.21
N GLU A 77 1.46 10.71 -3.60
CA GLU A 77 0.63 11.88 -3.38
C GLU A 77 0.89 12.88 -4.49
N ARG A 78 -0.16 13.25 -5.22
CA ARG A 78 -0.09 14.21 -6.33
C ARG A 78 -0.91 15.44 -5.99
N GLN A 79 -0.24 16.58 -5.99
CA GLN A 79 -0.93 17.87 -5.92
C GLN A 79 -1.39 18.31 -7.32
N TRP A 80 -2.69 18.57 -7.47
CA TRP A 80 -3.27 19.09 -8.73
C TRP A 80 -3.28 20.62 -8.77
N ILE A 81 -3.70 21.22 -7.66
CA ILE A 81 -3.68 22.65 -7.37
C ILE A 81 -3.28 22.82 -5.90
N PRO A 82 -2.75 23.99 -5.48
CA PRO A 82 -2.38 24.21 -4.09
C PRO A 82 -3.55 23.88 -3.14
N GLY A 83 -3.34 22.92 -2.23
CA GLY A 83 -4.35 22.47 -1.26
C GLY A 83 -5.29 21.37 -1.76
N MET A 84 -5.07 20.80 -2.95
CA MET A 84 -5.78 19.62 -3.45
C MET A 84 -4.77 18.51 -3.77
N ASP A 85 -4.59 17.63 -2.78
CA ASP A 85 -3.70 16.48 -2.85
C ASP A 85 -4.53 15.21 -3.09
N GLU A 86 -4.12 14.41 -4.07
CA GLU A 86 -4.78 13.17 -4.47
C GLU A 86 -3.81 11.99 -4.32
N HIS A 87 -4.28 10.90 -3.71
CA HIS A 87 -3.52 9.65 -3.67
C HIS A 87 -3.74 8.84 -4.94
N VAL A 88 -2.63 8.45 -5.56
CA VAL A 88 -2.62 7.69 -6.81
C VAL A 88 -1.86 6.40 -6.61
N ILE A 89 -2.50 5.26 -6.90
CA ILE A 89 -1.89 3.94 -6.86
C ILE A 89 -1.24 3.67 -8.22
N VAL A 90 0.09 3.50 -8.21
CA VAL A 90 0.92 3.41 -9.41
C VAL A 90 1.42 2.00 -9.72
N HIS A 91 1.45 1.12 -8.71
CA HIS A 91 1.78 -0.30 -8.86
C HIS A 91 1.05 -1.12 -7.80
N ALA A 92 0.69 -2.36 -8.16
CA ALA A 92 0.24 -3.39 -7.24
C ALA A 92 0.85 -4.72 -7.70
N MET A 93 1.40 -5.49 -6.75
CA MET A 93 1.92 -6.83 -7.02
C MET A 93 1.86 -7.69 -5.76
N ARG A 94 2.09 -8.99 -5.90
CA ARG A 94 2.39 -9.83 -4.72
C ARG A 94 3.62 -9.27 -4.01
N ALA A 95 3.57 -9.24 -2.68
CA ALA A 95 4.65 -8.69 -1.90
C ALA A 95 5.97 -9.43 -2.19
N ARG A 96 7.05 -8.68 -2.41
CA ARG A 96 8.39 -9.25 -2.52
C ARG A 96 8.84 -9.73 -1.15
N LEU A 97 9.59 -10.82 -1.10
CA LEU A 97 10.11 -11.39 0.15
C LEU A 97 10.75 -10.35 1.09
N SER A 98 11.51 -9.39 0.55
CA SER A 98 12.13 -8.33 1.35
C SER A 98 11.12 -7.41 2.05
N TYR A 99 9.96 -7.21 1.46
CA TYR A 99 8.88 -6.40 2.02
C TYR A 99 7.93 -7.23 2.88
N GLU A 100 7.70 -8.51 2.56
CA GLU A 100 7.03 -9.46 3.44
C GLU A 100 7.73 -9.55 4.80
N MET A 101 9.07 -9.70 4.80
CA MET A 101 9.85 -9.76 6.03
C MET A 101 9.73 -8.48 6.86
N LYS A 102 9.76 -7.30 6.21
CA LYS A 102 9.57 -6.02 6.91
C LYS A 102 8.18 -5.91 7.51
N TRP A 103 7.15 -6.28 6.76
CA TRP A 103 5.76 -6.27 7.21
C TRP A 103 5.58 -7.19 8.43
N LEU A 104 6.12 -8.41 8.38
CA LEU A 104 6.10 -9.34 9.52
C LEU A 104 6.77 -8.74 10.75
N LEU A 105 8.00 -8.22 10.61
CA LEU A 105 8.73 -7.60 11.72
C LEU A 105 7.95 -6.46 12.36
N LEU A 106 7.33 -5.60 11.54
CA LEU A 106 6.54 -4.48 12.03
C LEU A 106 5.26 -4.95 12.74
N GLN A 107 4.59 -6.00 12.26
CA GLN A 107 3.44 -6.59 12.95
C GLN A 107 3.80 -7.19 14.31
N TYR A 108 4.92 -7.91 14.42
CA TYR A 108 5.37 -8.46 15.70
C TYR A 108 5.72 -7.37 16.71
N HIS A 109 6.38 -6.28 16.27
CA HIS A 109 6.65 -5.13 17.13
C HIS A 109 5.39 -4.45 17.67
N GLU A 110 4.26 -4.53 16.97
CA GLU A 110 2.97 -4.05 17.50
C GLU A 110 2.35 -5.00 18.54
N GLY A 111 2.58 -6.31 18.42
CA GLY A 111 2.08 -7.33 19.35
C GLY A 111 2.68 -7.23 20.75
N ASP A 112 3.95 -6.85 20.86
CA ASP A 112 4.66 -6.70 22.15
C ASP A 112 4.25 -5.43 22.93
N GLY A 113 3.46 -4.54 22.32
CA GLY A 113 2.90 -3.35 22.99
C GLY A 113 1.66 -3.62 23.84
N HIS A 114 1.26 -4.89 23.98
CA HIS A 114 0.08 -5.34 24.72
C HIS A 114 0.43 -6.41 25.78
N GLU A 115 1.49 -6.19 26.56
CA GLU A 115 1.68 -6.89 27.84
C GLU A 115 1.70 -5.90 29.02
N ILE A 116 0.73 -6.13 29.93
CA ILE A 116 0.43 -5.61 31.29
C ILE A 116 0.16 -4.11 31.50
#